data_AF-A0A7S0IVJ7-F1
#
_entry.id   AF-A0A7S0IVJ7-F1
#
_cell.length_a   1.000
_cell.length_b   1.000
_cell.length_c   1.000
_cell.angle_alpha   90.00
_cell.angle_beta   90.00
_cell.angle_gamma   90.00
#
_symmetry.space_group_name_H-M   'P 1'
#
loop_
_entity.id
_entity.type
_entity.pdbx_description
1 polymer ?
#
loop_
_entity_poly.entity_id
_entity_poly.type
_entity_poly.pdbx_seq_one_letter_code
_entity_poly.pdbx_strand_id
1 'polypeptide(L)'
;RNQGVNSRQPSETLFPPTLQHKFRLEVSVHRPSRLLRKDIELVFRPDLQAEYARRTESVTAVEKDDFLRQHLLALPTWQPASLDLSEISFAVNEERKLLLQNFSAWAIALRDRLAPYWADAACPVQGNARFGTSTSVIYNELEGLTQLLKYSSIPIGCCGIVLHPQWQRRAYPVTFFTTAPLELVQAALADVEHAHSENSRVPPMLPDVSLTLKRVAENEKAAEAAQKDPDAPEVVEGVCNLKLTSSA
;
A
#
# COMPACT_ATOMS: atom_id res chain seq x y z
N ARG A 1 -15.31 45.69 -1.91
CA ARG A 1 -14.90 44.59 -1.00
C ARG A 1 -15.21 43.26 -1.70
N ASN A 2 -14.25 42.71 -2.44
CA ASN A 2 -14.38 41.37 -3.03
C ASN A 2 -14.23 40.35 -1.92
N GLN A 3 -15.29 39.61 -1.63
CA GLN A 3 -15.21 38.41 -0.80
C GLN A 3 -14.57 37.31 -1.66
N GLY A 4 -13.25 37.15 -1.54
CA GLY A 4 -12.57 35.96 -2.01
C GLY A 4 -13.05 34.78 -1.17
N VAL A 5 -13.98 34.00 -1.71
CA VAL A 5 -14.38 32.71 -1.14
C VAL A 5 -13.18 31.80 -1.27
N ASN A 6 -12.36 31.78 -0.23
CA ASN A 6 -11.28 30.82 -0.05
C ASN A 6 -11.96 29.48 0.26
N SER A 7 -12.47 28.80 -0.77
CA SER A 7 -13.18 27.52 -0.65
C SER A 7 -12.19 26.41 -0.31
N ARG A 8 -11.75 26.38 0.94
CA ARG A 8 -11.08 25.22 1.54
C ARG A 8 -12.12 24.09 1.57
N GLN A 9 -12.21 23.32 0.49
CA GLN A 9 -12.93 22.05 0.50
C GLN A 9 -12.03 21.04 1.24
N PRO A 10 -12.37 20.65 2.49
CA PRO A 10 -11.62 19.63 3.20
C PRO A 10 -11.82 18.27 2.54
N SER A 11 -10.97 17.31 2.87
CA SER A 11 -11.22 15.91 2.52
C SER A 11 -12.51 15.43 3.20
N GLU A 12 -13.25 14.58 2.52
CA GLU A 12 -14.52 14.00 2.96
C GLU A 12 -14.41 12.49 2.97
N THR A 13 -14.81 11.85 4.08
CA THR A 13 -14.89 10.39 4.18
C THR A 13 -16.23 9.92 3.61
N LEU A 14 -16.16 9.07 2.58
CA LEU A 14 -17.31 8.51 1.89
C LEU A 14 -17.63 7.08 2.35
N PHE A 15 -16.59 6.34 2.71
CA PHE A 15 -16.69 5.00 3.27
C PHE A 15 -15.75 4.89 4.47
N PRO A 16 -16.26 4.57 5.67
CA PRO A 16 -15.45 4.54 6.88
C PRO A 16 -14.42 3.40 6.83
N PRO A 17 -13.35 3.48 7.65
CA PRO A 17 -12.37 2.41 7.75
C PRO A 17 -13.03 1.07 8.06
N THR A 18 -12.80 0.10 7.18
CA THR A 18 -13.37 -1.24 7.24
C THR A 18 -12.28 -2.27 6.96
N LEU A 19 -12.21 -3.30 7.80
CA LEU A 19 -11.24 -4.39 7.66
C LEU A 19 -11.71 -5.38 6.58
N GLN A 20 -10.88 -5.59 5.56
CA GLN A 20 -10.95 -6.69 4.62
C GLN A 20 -10.19 -7.88 5.23
N HIS A 21 -10.91 -8.88 5.73
CA HIS A 21 -10.32 -9.96 6.51
C HIS A 21 -9.41 -10.85 5.65
N LYS A 22 -9.75 -11.07 4.38
CA LYS A 22 -8.93 -11.90 3.47
C LYS A 22 -7.52 -11.39 3.30
N PHE A 23 -7.38 -10.08 3.11
CA PHE A 23 -6.08 -9.43 2.97
C PHE A 23 -5.55 -8.90 4.30
N ARG A 24 -6.31 -9.03 5.40
CA ARG A 24 -6.01 -8.43 6.70
C ARG A 24 -5.60 -6.96 6.53
N LEU A 25 -6.40 -6.22 5.76
CA LEU A 25 -6.13 -4.87 5.31
C LEU A 25 -7.34 -3.99 5.60
N GLU A 26 -7.15 -2.92 6.35
CA GLU A 26 -8.18 -1.90 6.55
C GLU A 26 -8.16 -0.92 5.39
N VAL A 27 -9.33 -0.56 4.86
CA VAL A 27 -9.49 0.42 3.78
C VAL A 27 -10.63 1.36 4.12
N SER A 28 -10.46 2.63 3.75
CA SER A 28 -11.52 3.65 3.76
C SER A 28 -11.54 4.34 2.40
N VAL A 29 -12.63 5.02 2.05
CA VAL A 29 -12.75 5.76 0.78
C VAL A 29 -13.03 7.22 1.07
N HIS A 30 -12.27 8.10 0.43
CA HIS A 30 -12.32 9.53 0.66
C HIS A 30 -12.34 10.32 -0.64
N ARG A 31 -13.01 11.46 -0.60
CA ARG A 31 -12.82 12.53 -1.58
C ARG A 31 -11.69 13.44 -1.09
N PRO A 32 -10.54 13.52 -1.78
CA PRO A 32 -9.43 14.36 -1.38
C PRO A 32 -9.77 15.86 -1.46
N SER A 33 -9.15 16.66 -0.58
CA SER A 33 -9.18 18.13 -0.62
C SER A 33 -8.65 18.68 -1.94
N ARG A 34 -8.95 19.94 -2.27
CA ARG A 34 -8.43 20.56 -3.50
C ARG A 34 -6.90 20.56 -3.57
N LEU A 35 -6.22 20.82 -2.45
CA LEU A 35 -4.75 20.83 -2.41
C LEU A 35 -4.21 19.42 -2.66
N LEU A 36 -4.72 18.43 -1.92
CA LEU A 36 -4.31 17.05 -2.08
C LEU A 36 -4.59 16.51 -3.50
N ARG A 37 -5.71 16.90 -4.13
CA ARG A 37 -6.00 16.56 -5.53
C ARG A 37 -4.94 17.06 -6.48
N LYS A 38 -4.42 18.28 -6.28
CA LYS A 38 -3.34 18.80 -7.12
C LYS A 38 -2.06 17.99 -6.93
N ASP A 39 -1.71 17.64 -5.70
CA ASP A 39 -0.52 16.83 -5.44
C ASP A 39 -0.64 15.44 -6.09
N ILE A 40 -1.79 14.78 -5.95
CA ILE A 40 -2.09 13.50 -6.64
C ILE A 40 -2.01 13.69 -8.16
N GLU A 41 -2.61 14.74 -8.71
CA GLU A 41 -2.55 15.02 -10.15
C GLU A 41 -1.12 15.18 -10.66
N LEU A 42 -0.23 15.83 -9.89
CA LEU A 42 1.17 15.97 -10.27
C LEU A 42 1.90 14.62 -10.32
N VAL A 43 1.63 13.74 -9.36
CA VAL A 43 2.26 12.41 -9.28
C VAL A 43 1.82 11.51 -10.42
N PHE A 44 0.51 11.48 -10.73
CA PHE A 44 -0.10 10.60 -11.72
C PHE A 44 -0.48 11.34 -13.02
N ARG A 45 0.19 12.46 -13.32
CA ARG A 45 -0.22 13.40 -14.38
C ARG A 45 -0.48 12.74 -15.74
N PRO A 46 0.42 11.89 -16.28
CA PRO A 46 0.21 11.33 -17.61
C PRO A 46 -1.07 10.50 -17.71
N ASP A 47 -1.30 9.63 -16.72
CA ASP A 47 -2.41 8.69 -16.74
C ASP A 47 -3.73 9.38 -16.40
N LEU A 48 -3.74 10.33 -15.46
CA LEU A 48 -4.93 11.14 -15.17
C LEU A 48 -5.29 12.10 -16.31
N GLN A 49 -4.30 12.57 -17.08
CA GLN A 49 -4.58 13.35 -18.29
C GLN A 49 -5.23 12.47 -19.38
N ALA A 50 -4.73 11.25 -19.57
CA ALA A 50 -5.32 10.29 -20.50
C ALA A 50 -6.74 9.88 -20.06
N GLU A 51 -6.96 9.65 -18.77
CA GLU A 51 -8.29 9.38 -18.21
C GLU A 51 -9.26 10.53 -18.46
N TYR A 52 -8.82 11.76 -18.16
CA TYR A 52 -9.62 12.96 -18.38
C TYR A 52 -9.99 13.13 -19.86
N ALA A 53 -9.03 12.98 -20.78
CA ALA A 53 -9.28 13.06 -22.22
C ALA A 53 -10.32 12.00 -22.67
N ARG A 54 -10.11 10.74 -22.30
CA ARG A 54 -11.00 9.62 -22.64
C ARG A 54 -12.44 9.83 -22.14
N ARG A 55 -12.61 10.47 -20.99
CA ARG A 55 -13.92 10.70 -20.36
C ARG A 55 -14.62 11.97 -20.86
N THR A 56 -13.87 12.97 -21.32
CA THR A 56 -14.41 14.27 -21.76
C THR A 56 -14.59 14.39 -23.27
N GLU A 57 -14.04 13.47 -24.07
CA GLU A 57 -14.32 13.35 -25.51
C GLU A 57 -15.82 13.17 -25.83
N SER A 58 -16.65 12.79 -24.84
CA SER A 58 -18.08 12.49 -25.02
C SER A 58 -19.06 13.47 -24.34
N VAL A 59 -18.60 14.52 -23.64
CA VAL A 59 -19.46 15.43 -22.84
C VAL A 59 -18.98 16.89 -22.94
N THR A 60 -19.85 17.87 -22.67
CA THR A 60 -19.51 19.30 -22.50
C THR A 60 -18.21 19.50 -21.71
N ALA A 61 -17.34 20.39 -22.18
CA ALA A 61 -16.05 20.69 -21.56
C ALA A 61 -16.22 21.07 -20.08
N VAL A 62 -15.85 20.14 -19.19
CA VAL A 62 -15.73 20.38 -17.75
C VAL A 62 -14.25 20.58 -17.47
N GLU A 63 -13.87 21.62 -16.73
CA GLU A 63 -12.48 21.83 -16.34
C GLU A 63 -11.92 20.60 -15.59
N LYS A 64 -10.64 20.27 -15.82
CA LYS A 64 -10.02 19.07 -15.26
C LYS A 64 -10.09 19.01 -13.72
N ASP A 65 -9.95 20.15 -13.03
CA ASP A 65 -10.10 20.22 -11.57
C ASP A 65 -11.52 19.83 -11.12
N ASP A 66 -12.55 20.23 -11.88
CA ASP A 66 -13.94 19.86 -11.59
C ASP A 66 -14.20 18.37 -11.88
N PHE A 67 -13.60 17.81 -12.94
CA PHE A 67 -13.62 16.37 -13.20
C PHE A 67 -12.99 15.59 -12.03
N LEU A 68 -11.77 15.96 -11.62
CA LEU A 68 -11.07 15.29 -10.52
C LEU A 68 -11.82 15.48 -9.19
N ARG A 69 -12.44 16.64 -8.94
CA ARG A 69 -13.28 16.85 -7.75
C ARG A 69 -14.44 15.85 -7.68
N GLN A 70 -15.04 15.53 -8.83
CA GLN A 70 -16.20 14.65 -8.90
C GLN A 70 -15.81 13.17 -8.83
N HIS A 71 -14.72 12.80 -9.51
CA HIS A 71 -14.40 11.40 -9.79
C HIS A 71 -13.20 10.84 -9.02
N LEU A 72 -12.22 11.66 -8.62
CA LEU A 72 -11.02 11.14 -7.97
C LEU A 72 -11.34 10.73 -6.52
N LEU A 73 -11.13 9.45 -6.24
CA LEU A 73 -11.24 8.85 -4.91
C LEU A 73 -9.86 8.42 -4.42
N ALA A 74 -9.60 8.65 -3.13
CA ALA A 74 -8.42 8.19 -2.42
C ALA A 74 -8.82 7.09 -1.41
N LEU A 75 -8.11 5.98 -1.46
CA LEU A 75 -8.33 4.78 -0.67
C LEU A 75 -7.07 4.51 0.17
N PRO A 76 -6.86 5.24 1.29
CA PRO A 76 -5.80 4.91 2.21
C PRO A 76 -6.07 3.54 2.81
N THR A 77 -5.05 2.68 2.74
CA THR A 77 -5.09 1.33 3.31
C THR A 77 -4.12 1.21 4.46
N TRP A 78 -4.41 0.32 5.40
CA TRP A 78 -3.55 0.01 6.53
C TRP A 78 -3.48 -1.50 6.73
N GLN A 79 -2.29 -2.04 6.90
CA GLN A 79 -2.10 -3.44 7.29
C GLN A 79 -1.46 -3.51 8.68
N PRO A 80 -2.02 -4.29 9.62
CA PRO A 80 -1.41 -4.50 10.93
C PRO A 80 -0.14 -5.34 10.77
N ALA A 81 0.95 -4.82 11.31
CA ALA A 81 2.24 -5.48 11.43
C ALA A 81 2.43 -6.09 12.81
N SER A 82 3.37 -7.02 12.90
CA SER A 82 3.80 -7.67 14.13
C SER A 82 4.90 -6.86 14.81
N LEU A 83 5.80 -6.26 14.01
CA LEU A 83 6.91 -5.43 14.46
C LEU A 83 6.58 -3.93 14.43
N ASP A 84 7.37 -3.15 15.18
CA ASP A 84 7.36 -1.69 15.06
C ASP A 84 8.00 -1.30 13.72
N LEU A 85 7.20 -0.80 12.79
CA LEU A 85 7.66 -0.44 11.45
C LEU A 85 8.38 0.91 11.41
N SER A 86 8.62 1.57 12.54
CA SER A 86 9.53 2.71 12.64
C SER A 86 10.99 2.29 12.81
N GLU A 87 11.24 1.02 13.14
CA GLU A 87 12.59 0.49 13.33
C GLU A 87 13.30 0.20 12.00
N ILE A 88 14.64 0.31 12.04
CA ILE A 88 15.53 -0.03 10.92
C ILE A 88 16.25 -1.32 11.28
N SER A 89 15.71 -2.45 10.82
CA SER A 89 16.30 -3.78 11.01
C SER A 89 15.99 -4.68 9.83
N PHE A 90 16.74 -5.78 9.70
CA PHE A 90 16.50 -6.80 8.68
C PHE A 90 15.10 -7.42 8.82
N ALA A 91 14.74 -7.84 10.03
CA ALA A 91 13.43 -8.41 10.35
C ALA A 91 12.26 -7.50 9.94
N VAL A 92 12.35 -6.20 10.22
CA VAL A 92 11.29 -5.24 9.85
C VAL A 92 11.23 -5.06 8.33
N ASN A 93 12.36 -5.08 7.63
CA ASN A 93 12.38 -5.02 6.17
C ASN A 93 11.76 -6.25 5.52
N GLU A 94 11.96 -7.45 6.07
CA GLU A 94 11.28 -8.66 5.60
C GLU A 94 9.77 -8.58 5.82
N GLU A 95 9.31 -8.08 6.98
CA GLU A 95 7.88 -7.86 7.21
C GLU A 95 7.30 -6.82 6.23
N ARG A 96 8.00 -5.70 5.96
CA ARG A 96 7.59 -4.72 4.94
C ARG A 96 7.44 -5.33 3.56
N LYS A 97 8.34 -6.22 3.14
CA LYS A 97 8.26 -6.92 1.84
C LYS A 97 7.00 -7.77 1.75
N LEU A 98 6.69 -8.51 2.80
CA LEU A 98 5.50 -9.35 2.90
C LEU A 98 4.20 -8.52 2.86
N LEU A 99 4.16 -7.41 3.60
CA LEU A 99 3.03 -6.46 3.59
C LEU A 99 2.85 -5.79 2.22
N LEU A 100 3.95 -5.47 1.54
CA LEU A 100 3.92 -4.93 0.18
C LEU A 100 3.40 -5.96 -0.83
N GLN A 101 3.80 -7.24 -0.72
CA GLN A 101 3.29 -8.31 -1.57
C GLN A 101 1.79 -8.49 -1.39
N ASN A 102 1.32 -8.51 -0.14
CA ASN A 102 -0.11 -8.61 0.18
C ASN A 102 -0.92 -7.42 -0.37
N PHE A 103 -0.44 -6.18 -0.16
CA PHE A 103 -1.04 -4.99 -0.78
C PHE A 103 -1.09 -5.09 -2.30
N SER A 104 -0.03 -5.61 -2.93
CA SER A 104 0.03 -5.73 -4.39
C SER A 104 -1.03 -6.68 -4.93
N ALA A 105 -1.23 -7.82 -4.27
CA ALA A 105 -2.27 -8.77 -4.63
C ALA A 105 -3.66 -8.15 -4.49
N TRP A 106 -3.93 -7.45 -3.38
CA TRP A 106 -5.18 -6.72 -3.16
C TRP A 106 -5.42 -5.65 -4.23
N ALA A 107 -4.41 -4.81 -4.50
CA ALA A 107 -4.50 -3.71 -5.45
C ALA A 107 -4.74 -4.21 -6.88
N ILE A 108 -4.08 -5.29 -7.30
CA ILE A 108 -4.32 -5.91 -8.61
C ILE A 108 -5.76 -6.43 -8.70
N ALA A 109 -6.20 -7.21 -7.70
CA ALA A 109 -7.56 -7.77 -7.68
C ALA A 109 -8.65 -6.68 -7.69
N LEU A 110 -8.41 -5.56 -7.00
CA LEU A 110 -9.29 -4.41 -7.03
C LEU A 110 -9.28 -3.72 -8.40
N ARG A 111 -8.10 -3.42 -8.97
CA ARG A 111 -7.97 -2.76 -10.28
C ARG A 111 -8.70 -3.50 -11.39
N ASP A 112 -8.60 -4.82 -11.42
CA ASP A 112 -9.27 -5.65 -12.43
C ASP A 112 -10.79 -5.47 -12.39
N ARG A 113 -11.38 -5.32 -11.19
CA ARG A 113 -12.82 -5.06 -10.98
C ARG A 113 -13.22 -3.61 -11.25
N LEU A 114 -12.29 -2.67 -11.12
CA LEU A 114 -12.52 -1.26 -11.39
C LEU A 114 -12.37 -0.91 -12.88
N ALA A 115 -11.95 -1.84 -13.74
CA ALA A 115 -11.88 -1.58 -15.18
C ALA A 115 -13.25 -1.18 -15.75
N PRO A 116 -13.33 -0.21 -16.69
CA PRO A 116 -12.22 0.45 -17.38
C PRO A 116 -11.76 1.77 -16.72
N TYR A 117 -12.15 2.05 -15.47
CA TYR A 117 -11.76 3.28 -14.78
C TYR A 117 -10.25 3.29 -14.49
N TRP A 118 -9.67 4.50 -14.46
CA TRP A 118 -8.29 4.63 -14.02
C TRP A 118 -8.20 4.22 -12.54
N ALA A 119 -7.16 3.46 -12.22
CA ALA A 119 -6.86 3.06 -10.86
C ALA A 119 -5.36 2.78 -10.72
N ASP A 120 -4.76 3.32 -9.66
CA ASP A 120 -3.32 3.21 -9.36
C ASP A 120 -3.07 3.30 -7.85
N ALA A 121 -1.83 3.16 -7.40
CA ALA A 121 -1.43 3.35 -6.02
C ALA A 121 -0.11 4.12 -5.93
N ALA A 122 0.11 4.79 -4.81
CA ALA A 122 1.43 5.31 -4.49
C ALA A 122 2.39 4.13 -4.25
N CYS A 123 3.56 4.16 -4.87
CA CYS A 123 4.61 3.17 -4.65
C CYS A 123 5.24 3.41 -3.26
N PRO A 124 5.16 2.47 -2.29
CA PRO A 124 5.70 2.73 -0.95
C PRO A 124 7.23 2.89 -0.88
N VAL A 125 7.94 2.48 -1.94
CA VAL A 125 9.40 2.54 -2.03
C VAL A 125 9.87 3.82 -2.73
N GLN A 126 9.11 4.32 -3.72
CA GLN A 126 9.53 5.42 -4.60
C GLN A 126 8.62 6.66 -4.50
N GLY A 127 7.40 6.50 -3.98
CA GLY A 127 6.34 7.48 -3.88
C GLY A 127 5.70 7.92 -5.21
N ASN A 128 6.15 7.39 -6.35
CA ASN A 128 5.55 7.62 -7.67
C ASN A 128 4.41 6.63 -7.96
N ALA A 129 3.91 6.64 -9.20
CA ALA A 129 2.91 5.68 -9.67
C ALA A 129 3.41 4.23 -9.58
N ARG A 130 2.57 3.32 -9.05
CA ARG A 130 2.90 1.90 -8.93
C ARG A 130 2.68 1.14 -10.24
N PHE A 131 1.59 1.42 -10.95
CA PHE A 131 1.17 0.68 -12.13
C PHE A 131 1.29 1.51 -13.42
N GLY A 132 1.07 2.82 -13.33
CA GLY A 132 1.11 3.75 -14.44
C GLY A 132 2.49 4.33 -14.73
N THR A 133 2.48 5.49 -15.37
CA THR A 133 3.67 6.19 -15.83
C THR A 133 4.36 6.90 -14.66
N SER A 134 5.59 6.51 -14.34
CA SER A 134 6.38 7.20 -13.31
C SER A 134 6.65 8.65 -13.71
N THR A 135 6.50 9.57 -12.74
CA THR A 135 6.94 10.95 -12.84
C THR A 135 8.09 11.21 -11.87
N SER A 136 8.68 12.42 -11.90
CA SER A 136 9.66 12.86 -10.91
C SER A 136 9.04 13.39 -9.61
N VAL A 137 7.71 13.39 -9.52
CA VAL A 137 6.97 13.90 -8.36
C VAL A 137 6.62 12.74 -7.44
N ILE A 138 6.85 12.95 -6.14
CA ILE A 138 6.66 11.95 -5.09
C ILE A 138 5.37 12.28 -4.34
N TYR A 139 4.49 11.30 -4.21
CA TYR A 139 3.37 11.35 -3.29
C TYR A 139 3.87 11.23 -1.86
N ASN A 140 3.67 12.28 -1.07
CA ASN A 140 4.01 12.27 0.34
C ASN A 140 2.89 11.55 1.13
N GLU A 141 3.09 10.25 1.39
CA GLU A 141 2.13 9.41 2.11
C GLU A 141 1.77 9.97 3.50
N LEU A 142 2.74 10.56 4.21
CA LEU A 142 2.52 11.20 5.52
C LEU A 142 1.52 12.37 5.41
N GLU A 143 1.73 13.27 4.44
CA GLU A 143 0.83 14.41 4.20
C GLU A 143 -0.53 13.95 3.67
N GLY A 144 -0.55 12.95 2.80
CA GLY A 144 -1.77 12.34 2.28
C GLY A 144 -2.67 11.81 3.40
N LEU A 145 -2.12 10.93 4.24
CA LEU A 145 -2.84 10.31 5.35
C LEU A 145 -3.30 11.32 6.40
N THR A 146 -2.47 12.31 6.74
CA THR A 146 -2.87 13.36 7.70
C THR A 146 -3.99 14.23 7.15
N GLN A 147 -4.01 14.53 5.84
CA GLN A 147 -5.11 15.27 5.21
C GLN A 147 -6.39 14.44 5.02
N LEU A 148 -6.28 13.14 4.78
CA LEU A 148 -7.42 12.24 4.56
C LEU A 148 -8.05 11.78 5.88
N LEU A 149 -7.23 11.30 6.82
CA LEU A 149 -7.68 10.60 8.03
C LEU A 149 -7.57 11.46 9.29
N LYS A 150 -6.78 12.54 9.27
CA LYS A 150 -6.50 13.40 10.43
C LYS A 150 -5.89 12.64 11.62
N TYR A 151 -5.21 11.53 11.34
CA TYR A 151 -4.49 10.77 12.35
C TYR A 151 -3.25 11.53 12.83
N SER A 152 -2.83 11.23 14.05
CA SER A 152 -1.63 11.83 14.63
C SER A 152 -0.39 11.39 13.88
N SER A 153 0.58 12.28 13.76
CA SER A 153 1.90 11.97 13.22
C SER A 153 2.99 12.34 14.20
N ILE A 154 4.08 11.58 14.20
CA ILE A 154 5.27 11.87 15.01
C ILE A 154 6.52 11.94 14.13
N PRO A 155 7.50 12.78 14.48
CA PRO A 155 8.80 12.78 13.83
C PRO A 155 9.59 11.52 14.20
N ILE A 156 10.24 10.89 13.22
CA ILE A 156 11.17 9.76 13.36
C ILE A 156 12.39 10.03 12.46
N GLY A 157 13.49 10.49 13.06
CA GLY A 157 14.68 10.90 12.29
C GLY A 157 14.39 12.13 11.42
N CYS A 158 14.72 12.04 10.13
CA CYS A 158 14.42 13.09 9.15
C CYS A 158 13.04 12.97 8.49
N CYS A 159 12.30 11.88 8.77
CA CYS A 159 10.97 11.63 8.24
C CYS A 159 9.92 11.69 9.36
N GLY A 160 8.64 11.80 9.02
CA GLY A 160 7.54 11.59 9.96
C GLY A 160 6.80 10.29 9.66
N ILE A 161 6.13 9.73 10.65
CA ILE A 161 5.19 8.61 10.48
C ILE A 161 3.81 9.00 10.96
N VAL A 162 2.77 8.46 10.32
CA VAL A 162 1.40 8.51 10.82
C VAL A 162 1.17 7.33 11.76
N LEU A 163 0.52 7.58 12.88
CA LEU A 163 0.15 6.57 13.87
C LEU A 163 -1.29 6.12 13.61
N HIS A 164 -1.45 4.83 13.29
CA HIS A 164 -2.79 4.25 13.24
C HIS A 164 -3.41 4.26 14.66
N PRO A 165 -4.67 4.65 14.85
CA PRO A 165 -5.26 4.74 16.20
C PRO A 165 -5.20 3.42 16.98
N GLN A 166 -5.39 2.29 16.30
CA GLN A 166 -5.36 0.96 16.92
C GLN A 166 -3.98 0.29 16.89
N TRP A 167 -3.23 0.47 15.80
CA TRP A 167 -1.99 -0.29 15.55
C TRP A 167 -0.73 0.55 15.76
N GLN A 168 -0.89 1.86 16.00
CA GLN A 168 0.18 2.81 16.26
C GLN A 168 1.27 2.72 15.20
N ARG A 169 2.50 2.39 15.59
CA ARG A 169 3.67 2.23 14.70
C ARG A 169 3.73 0.86 14.01
N ARG A 170 2.86 -0.07 14.38
CA ARG A 170 2.78 -1.42 13.83
C ARG A 170 1.74 -1.47 12.71
N ALA A 171 1.81 -0.50 11.81
CA ALA A 171 0.81 -0.30 10.77
C ALA A 171 1.51 0.11 9.48
N TYR A 172 1.22 -0.57 8.39
CA TYR A 172 1.81 -0.31 7.08
C TYR A 172 0.79 0.36 6.17
N PRO A 173 0.91 1.67 5.93
CA PRO A 173 -0.01 2.38 5.07
C PRO A 173 0.42 2.35 3.60
N VAL A 174 -0.56 2.30 2.70
CA VAL A 174 -0.39 2.62 1.28
C VAL A 174 -1.69 3.22 0.76
N THR A 175 -1.63 4.31 0.00
CA THR A 175 -2.82 4.90 -0.60
C THR A 175 -3.03 4.44 -2.04
N PHE A 176 -4.23 3.92 -2.30
CA PHE A 176 -4.73 3.57 -3.63
C PHE A 176 -5.64 4.71 -4.16
N PHE A 177 -5.72 4.89 -5.47
CA PHE A 177 -6.50 5.95 -6.10
C PHE A 177 -7.30 5.41 -7.28
N THR A 178 -8.46 6.00 -7.54
CA THR A 178 -9.26 5.64 -8.71
C THR A 178 -10.19 6.77 -9.15
N THR A 179 -10.63 6.73 -10.41
CA THR A 179 -11.74 7.54 -10.93
C THR A 179 -13.08 6.79 -10.99
N ALA A 180 -13.13 5.55 -10.50
CA ALA A 180 -14.35 4.76 -10.43
C ALA A 180 -15.42 5.41 -9.52
N PRO A 181 -16.72 5.32 -9.88
CA PRO A 181 -17.82 5.73 -9.00
C PRO A 181 -17.76 5.00 -7.66
N LEU A 182 -18.18 5.69 -6.60
CA LEU A 182 -18.13 5.16 -5.23
C LEU A 182 -18.84 3.82 -5.10
N GLU A 183 -20.00 3.68 -5.74
CA GLU A 183 -20.84 2.48 -5.70
C GLU A 183 -20.11 1.28 -6.32
N LEU A 184 -19.37 1.51 -7.41
CA LEU A 184 -18.55 0.49 -8.05
C LEU A 184 -17.35 0.13 -7.19
N VAL A 185 -16.72 1.11 -6.53
CA VAL A 185 -15.64 0.86 -5.57
C VAL A 185 -16.13 -0.01 -4.41
N GLN A 186 -17.29 0.28 -3.83
CA GLN A 186 -17.86 -0.50 -2.73
C GLN A 186 -18.20 -1.93 -3.15
N ALA A 187 -18.82 -2.10 -4.33
CA ALA A 187 -19.09 -3.43 -4.89
C ALA A 187 -17.79 -4.22 -5.14
N ALA A 188 -16.79 -3.57 -5.74
CA ALA A 188 -15.50 -4.20 -6.02
C ALA A 188 -14.76 -4.60 -4.73
N LEU A 189 -14.82 -3.79 -3.67
CA LEU A 189 -14.26 -4.15 -2.36
C LEU A 189 -14.96 -5.38 -1.76
N ALA A 190 -16.29 -5.46 -1.85
CA ALA A 190 -17.02 -6.65 -1.41
C ALA A 190 -16.61 -7.89 -2.24
N ASP A 191 -16.52 -7.75 -3.56
CA ASP A 191 -16.13 -8.85 -4.45
C ASP A 191 -14.69 -9.34 -4.20
N VAL A 192 -13.75 -8.44 -3.88
CA VAL A 192 -12.38 -8.80 -3.50
C VAL A 192 -12.37 -9.62 -2.21
N GLU A 193 -13.18 -9.24 -1.22
CA GLU A 193 -13.32 -9.98 0.04
C GLU A 193 -13.95 -11.37 -0.16
N HIS A 194 -14.87 -11.52 -1.13
CA HIS A 194 -15.55 -12.80 -1.41
C HIS A 194 -14.77 -13.75 -2.33
N ALA A 195 -14.16 -13.24 -3.40
CA ALA A 195 -13.62 -14.06 -4.50
C ALA A 195 -12.26 -14.73 -4.21
N HIS A 196 -11.57 -14.37 -3.13
CA HIS A 196 -10.30 -14.99 -2.75
C HIS A 196 -10.44 -16.43 -2.21
N SER A 197 -11.59 -17.08 -2.46
CA SER A 197 -11.91 -18.45 -2.06
C SER A 197 -11.65 -19.51 -3.14
N GLU A 198 -11.57 -19.17 -4.43
CA GLU A 198 -11.60 -20.22 -5.49
C GLU A 198 -10.46 -20.22 -6.52
N ASN A 199 -9.58 -19.22 -6.59
CA ASN A 199 -8.50 -19.27 -7.60
C ASN A 199 -7.28 -18.39 -7.27
N SER A 200 -6.35 -18.85 -6.42
CA SER A 200 -5.09 -18.13 -6.25
C SER A 200 -3.87 -19.04 -6.12
N ARG A 201 -2.95 -18.85 -7.08
CA ARG A 201 -1.52 -19.20 -6.99
C ARG A 201 -0.76 -18.31 -6.00
N VAL A 202 -1.47 -17.66 -5.08
CA VAL A 202 -0.92 -16.79 -4.04
C VAL A 202 -1.19 -17.50 -2.71
N PRO A 203 -0.15 -17.82 -1.92
CA PRO A 203 -0.33 -18.60 -0.70
C PRO A 203 -1.31 -17.92 0.26
N PRO A 204 -2.24 -18.66 0.88
CA PRO A 204 -3.10 -18.11 1.91
C PRO A 204 -2.24 -17.77 3.13
N MET A 205 -2.43 -16.54 3.61
CA MET A 205 -1.92 -15.99 4.86
C MET A 205 -0.41 -15.89 4.94
N LEU A 206 0.07 -14.72 5.35
CA LEU A 206 1.40 -14.61 5.95
C LEU A 206 1.50 -15.73 7.00
N PRO A 207 2.44 -16.70 6.88
CA PRO A 207 2.68 -17.64 7.97
C PRO A 207 2.89 -16.80 9.21
N ASP A 208 2.32 -17.21 10.35
CA ASP A 208 2.42 -16.49 11.63
C ASP A 208 3.81 -15.89 11.74
N VAL A 209 3.89 -14.58 11.48
CA VAL A 209 5.17 -13.89 11.27
C VAL A 209 5.97 -14.00 12.58
N SER A 210 5.28 -14.22 13.72
CA SER A 210 5.88 -14.57 15.00
C SER A 210 6.73 -15.84 14.95
N LEU A 211 6.31 -16.91 14.26
CA LEU A 211 7.08 -18.16 14.15
C LEU A 211 8.28 -18.02 13.20
N THR A 212 8.10 -17.34 12.07
CA THR A 212 9.19 -17.08 11.11
C THR A 212 10.22 -16.13 11.71
N LEU A 213 9.79 -15.07 12.40
CA LEU A 213 10.67 -14.14 13.12
C LEU A 213 11.30 -14.76 14.36
N LYS A 214 10.61 -15.64 15.09
CA LYS A 214 11.24 -16.44 16.17
C LYS A 214 12.41 -17.25 15.60
N ARG A 215 12.21 -17.94 14.48
CA ARG A 215 13.28 -18.69 13.81
C ARG A 215 14.43 -17.79 13.33
N VAL A 216 14.13 -16.61 12.77
CA VAL A 216 15.17 -15.66 12.35
C VAL A 216 15.94 -15.10 13.55
N ALA A 217 15.24 -14.71 14.62
CA ALA A 217 15.87 -14.21 15.85
C ALA A 217 16.65 -15.30 16.61
N GLU A 218 16.20 -16.55 16.58
CA GLU A 218 16.93 -17.71 17.10
C GLU A 218 18.19 -17.98 16.27
N ASN A 219 18.11 -17.88 14.94
CA ASN A 219 19.27 -18.04 14.05
C ASN A 219 20.28 -16.88 14.20
N GLU A 220 19.83 -15.63 14.38
CA GLU A 220 20.73 -14.50 14.63
C GLU A 220 21.43 -14.63 15.99
N LYS A 221 20.71 -15.05 17.04
CA LYS A 221 21.33 -15.38 18.34
C LYS A 221 22.32 -16.54 18.25
N ALA A 222 22.03 -17.56 17.46
CA ALA A 222 22.94 -18.69 17.23
C ALA A 222 24.20 -18.25 16.46
N ALA A 223 24.05 -17.38 15.45
CA ALA A 223 25.18 -16.81 14.70
C ALA A 223 26.04 -15.89 15.59
N GLU A 224 25.43 -15.07 16.44
CA GLU A 224 26.15 -14.18 17.37
C GLU A 224 26.84 -14.97 18.51
N ALA A 225 26.28 -16.11 18.92
CA ALA A 225 26.91 -17.04 19.86
C ALA A 225 28.09 -17.79 19.23
N ALA A 226 27.97 -18.23 17.99
CA ALA A 226 29.06 -18.87 17.25
C ALA A 226 30.24 -17.91 16.96
N GLN A 227 29.97 -16.60 16.88
CA GLN A 227 31.01 -15.59 16.69
C GLN A 227 31.74 -15.20 18.00
N LYS A 228 31.25 -15.63 19.17
CA LYS A 228 31.83 -15.36 20.50
C LYS A 228 32.65 -16.51 21.09
N ASP A 229 32.72 -17.67 20.42
CA ASP A 229 33.50 -18.84 20.86
C ASP A 229 34.35 -19.40 19.70
N PRO A 230 35.64 -19.03 19.60
CA PRO A 230 36.51 -19.49 18.52
C PRO A 230 36.99 -20.95 18.66
N ASP A 231 36.56 -21.70 19.68
CA ASP A 231 37.03 -23.08 19.97
C ASP A 231 35.93 -24.17 19.84
N ALA A 232 34.80 -23.89 19.18
CA ALA A 232 33.78 -24.91 18.93
C ALA A 232 34.25 -25.92 17.84
N PRO A 233 34.12 -27.25 18.07
CA PRO A 233 34.61 -28.26 17.14
C PRO A 233 33.83 -28.23 15.82
N GLU A 234 34.60 -28.28 14.73
CA GLU A 234 34.17 -28.30 13.33
C GLU A 234 33.10 -29.37 13.09
N VAL A 235 31.87 -28.94 12.79
CA VAL A 235 30.80 -29.84 12.35
C VAL A 235 31.09 -30.23 10.91
N VAL A 236 31.58 -31.46 10.73
CA VAL A 236 31.90 -32.07 9.44
C VAL A 236 30.66 -32.04 8.52
N GLU A 237 30.76 -31.33 7.40
CA GLU A 237 29.78 -31.34 6.33
C GLU A 237 29.66 -32.75 5.71
N GLY A 238 28.56 -33.44 6.01
CA GLY A 238 28.13 -34.64 5.28
C GLY A 238 27.52 -34.25 3.93
N VAL A 239 28.36 -34.07 2.92
CA VAL A 239 27.94 -33.89 1.52
C VAL A 239 27.19 -35.13 1.03
N CYS A 240 25.87 -35.01 0.91
CA CYS A 240 25.01 -36.00 0.29
C CYS A 240 25.14 -35.89 -1.24
N ASN A 241 26.05 -36.65 -1.84
CA ASN A 241 26.18 -36.79 -3.29
C ASN A 241 25.03 -37.66 -3.85
N LEU A 242 23.99 -37.01 -4.39
CA LEU A 242 23.04 -37.67 -5.28
C LEU A 242 23.66 -37.84 -6.68
N LYS A 243 23.98 -39.08 -7.02
CA LYS A 243 24.26 -39.53 -8.40
C LYS A 243 23.01 -39.34 -9.26
N LEU A 244 23.08 -38.50 -10.30
CA LEU A 244 22.20 -38.58 -11.46
C LEU A 244 22.82 -39.54 -12.47
N THR A 245 22.24 -40.73 -12.59
CA THR A 245 22.47 -41.64 -13.71
C THR A 245 21.64 -41.16 -14.90
N SER A 246 22.30 -40.93 -16.04
CA SER A 246 21.68 -40.99 -17.36
C SER A 246 22.68 -41.72 -18.26
N SER A 247 22.28 -42.90 -18.73
CA SER A 247 22.89 -43.56 -19.88
C SER A 247 21.77 -43.91 -20.84
N ALA A 248 22.10 -43.77 -22.13
CA ALA A 248 21.31 -44.23 -23.26
C ALA A 248 20.98 -45.72 -23.16
#